data_AF-A0A954YA67-F1
#
_entry.id   AF-A0A954YA67-F1
#
_cell.length_a   1.000
_cell.length_b   1.000
_cell.length_c   1.000
_cell.angle_alpha   90.00
_cell.angle_beta   90.00
_cell.angle_gamma   90.00
#
_symmetry.space_group_name_H-M   'P 1'
#
loop_
_entity.id
_entity.type
_entity.pdbx_description
1 polymer ?
#
loop_
_entity_poly.entity_id
_entity_poly.type
_entity_poly.pdbx_seq_one_letter_code
_entity_poly.pdbx_strand_id
1 'polypeptide(L)'
;MKYCVALMLLLGFLQVGWGQTGYSFEEGEVSYVGSKKVNSYYVKMLSTKGINEGDTLFVQQAGAYLPALRVKGKSSSSLHCENISAFEIKRGDTISAKVPKVKEEKKEEEIPFEETKKQDETAPVLDPSTLAEQERLEREERLVKDSLRQIALDKKIEERRNQGRGRISIGMNSNINKESPSHNIRYTFSYRDRKIGKTNFSTESYVVF
;
A
#
# COMPACT_ATOMS: atom_id res chain seq x y z
N MET A 1 10.14 -19.69 -57.77
CA MET A 1 9.35 -20.29 -56.66
C MET A 1 10.22 -20.68 -55.46
N LYS A 2 11.26 -21.53 -55.62
CA LYS A 2 12.06 -22.04 -54.47
C LYS A 2 12.82 -20.96 -53.68
N TYR A 3 13.42 -19.99 -54.36
CA TYR A 3 14.18 -18.90 -53.71
C TYR A 3 13.30 -17.79 -53.12
N CYS A 4 12.04 -17.68 -53.56
CA CYS A 4 11.10 -16.69 -53.03
C CYS A 4 10.67 -17.04 -51.60
N VAL A 5 10.48 -18.33 -51.31
CA VAL A 5 10.16 -18.82 -49.96
C VAL A 5 11.34 -18.62 -49.00
N ALA A 6 12.57 -18.87 -49.47
CA ALA A 6 13.78 -18.64 -48.67
C ALA A 6 14.00 -17.14 -48.36
N LEU A 7 13.68 -16.26 -49.31
CA LEU A 7 13.81 -14.81 -49.13
C LEU A 7 12.75 -14.25 -48.17
N MET A 8 11.53 -14.82 -48.17
CA MET A 8 10.49 -14.46 -47.20
C MET A 8 10.84 -14.90 -45.77
N LEU A 9 11.49 -16.06 -45.62
CA LEU A 9 11.94 -16.57 -44.32
C LEU A 9 13.11 -15.75 -43.75
N LEU A 10 14.00 -15.24 -44.60
CA LEU A 10 15.12 -14.38 -44.19
C LEU A 10 14.66 -12.98 -43.72
N LEU A 11 13.62 -12.41 -44.35
CA LEU A 11 13.06 -11.12 -43.94
C LEU A 11 12.29 -11.19 -42.60
N GLY A 12 11.77 -12.36 -42.21
CA GLY A 12 11.07 -12.54 -40.93
C GLY A 12 11.98 -12.49 -39.69
N PHE A 13 13.28 -12.80 -39.84
CA PHE A 13 14.25 -12.79 -38.73
C PHE A 13 14.83 -11.40 -38.41
N LEU A 14 14.64 -10.42 -39.28
CA LEU A 14 15.20 -9.06 -39.11
C LEU A 14 14.33 -8.10 -38.28
N GLN A 15 13.19 -8.56 -37.76
CA GLN A 15 12.19 -7.69 -37.10
C GLN A 15 12.20 -7.75 -35.56
N VAL A 16 13.20 -8.35 -34.92
CA VAL A 16 13.32 -8.31 -33.45
C VAL A 16 14.10 -7.07 -33.01
N GLY A 17 13.51 -5.89 -33.27
CA GLY A 17 13.97 -4.62 -32.73
C GLY A 17 13.66 -4.55 -31.24
N TRP A 18 14.68 -4.64 -30.39
CA TRP A 18 14.54 -4.42 -28.96
C TRP A 18 14.24 -2.94 -28.68
N GLY A 19 12.98 -2.64 -28.40
CA GLY A 19 12.62 -1.40 -27.73
C GLY A 19 13.13 -1.45 -26.29
N GLN A 20 14.38 -1.04 -26.05
CA GLN A 20 14.83 -0.75 -24.69
C GLN A 20 14.12 0.52 -24.24
N THR A 21 12.99 0.37 -23.57
CA THR A 21 12.47 1.40 -22.69
C THR A 21 13.51 1.59 -21.59
N GLY A 22 14.22 2.72 -21.63
CA GLY A 22 15.07 3.11 -20.51
C GLY A 22 14.20 3.18 -19.26
N TYR A 23 14.71 2.78 -18.10
CA TYR A 23 14.02 2.95 -16.84
C TYR A 23 14.83 3.91 -15.97
N SER A 24 14.15 4.86 -15.33
CA SER A 24 14.71 5.67 -14.26
C SER A 24 14.19 5.16 -12.92
N PHE A 25 15.04 5.25 -11.90
CA PHE A 25 14.62 4.98 -10.53
C PHE A 25 14.26 6.31 -9.88
N GLU A 26 13.01 6.46 -9.46
CA GLU A 26 12.60 7.58 -8.61
C GLU A 26 12.65 7.13 -7.15
N GLU A 27 13.38 7.88 -6.33
CA GLU A 27 13.54 7.58 -4.90
C GLU A 27 12.43 8.25 -4.07
N GLY A 28 12.01 7.55 -3.03
CA GLY A 28 11.03 7.99 -2.05
C GLY A 28 11.36 7.48 -0.66
N GLU A 29 10.76 8.10 0.35
CA GLU A 29 10.97 7.76 1.75
C GLU A 29 9.70 7.20 2.37
N VAL A 30 9.82 6.17 3.21
CA VAL A 30 8.68 5.63 3.97
C VAL A 30 8.25 6.62 5.04
N SER A 31 7.18 7.36 4.75
CA SER A 31 6.57 8.33 5.66
C SER A 31 5.82 7.65 6.81
N TYR A 32 5.17 6.52 6.54
CA TYR A 32 4.39 5.78 7.54
C TYR A 32 4.41 4.27 7.32
N VAL A 33 4.57 3.54 8.43
CA VAL A 33 4.46 2.08 8.49
C VAL A 33 3.23 1.74 9.33
N GLY A 34 2.27 1.05 8.72
CA GLY A 34 1.08 0.56 9.39
C GLY A 34 1.40 -0.58 10.36
N SER A 35 0.47 -0.85 11.25
CA SER A 35 0.61 -1.96 12.21
C SER A 35 0.71 -3.31 11.51
N LYS A 36 1.37 -4.30 12.14
CA LYS A 36 1.60 -5.67 11.63
C LYS A 36 0.35 -6.38 11.08
N LYS A 37 -0.85 -5.96 11.49
CA LYS A 37 -2.14 -6.51 11.03
C LYS A 37 -2.69 -5.89 9.73
N VAL A 38 -2.27 -4.67 9.39
CA VAL A 38 -2.86 -3.86 8.30
C VAL A 38 -1.94 -3.75 7.08
N ASN A 39 -0.69 -4.22 7.18
CA ASN A 39 0.32 -4.30 6.12
C ASN A 39 0.37 -3.11 5.14
N SER A 40 0.01 -1.92 5.62
CA SER A 40 -0.19 -0.72 4.81
C SER A 40 0.98 0.23 5.04
N TYR A 41 1.62 0.66 3.97
CA TYR A 41 2.79 1.52 3.97
C TYR A 41 2.49 2.75 3.14
N TYR A 42 2.93 3.92 3.61
CA TYR A 42 2.86 5.15 2.83
C TYR A 42 4.26 5.63 2.51
N VAL A 43 4.55 5.73 1.22
CA VAL A 43 5.82 6.23 0.71
C VAL A 43 5.59 7.64 0.16
N LYS A 44 6.39 8.61 0.62
CA LYS A 44 6.39 9.98 0.12
C LYS A 44 7.42 10.07 -1.01
N MET A 45 6.99 10.60 -2.15
CA MET A 45 7.83 10.77 -3.34
C MET A 45 7.68 12.18 -3.90
N LEU A 46 8.71 12.66 -4.60
CA LEU A 46 8.70 13.95 -5.29
C LEU A 46 7.67 13.99 -6.44
N SER A 47 7.51 12.85 -7.11
CA SER A 47 6.58 12.64 -8.21
C SER A 47 6.06 11.21 -8.14
N THR A 48 4.81 11.00 -8.52
CA THR A 48 4.22 9.67 -8.75
C THR A 48 3.89 9.45 -10.22
N LYS A 49 4.40 10.32 -11.11
CA LYS A 49 4.19 10.23 -12.55
C LYS A 49 4.84 8.96 -13.09
N GLY A 50 4.04 8.17 -13.81
CA GLY A 50 4.51 6.91 -14.39
C GLY A 50 4.46 5.70 -13.45
N ILE A 51 3.97 5.86 -12.22
CA ILE A 51 3.70 4.75 -11.29
C ILE A 51 2.21 4.43 -11.30
N ASN A 52 1.85 3.15 -11.37
CA ASN A 52 0.48 2.67 -11.40
C ASN A 52 0.18 1.68 -10.26
N GLU A 53 -1.11 1.43 -10.04
CA GLU A 53 -1.55 0.42 -9.08
C GLU A 53 -1.14 -0.97 -9.56
N GLY A 54 -0.59 -1.77 -8.65
CA GLY A 54 -0.01 -3.08 -8.95
C GLY A 54 1.51 -3.06 -9.17
N ASP A 55 2.11 -1.88 -9.40
CA ASP A 55 3.56 -1.76 -9.58
C ASP A 55 4.32 -2.15 -8.31
N THR A 56 5.55 -2.63 -8.50
CA THR A 56 6.42 -3.06 -7.41
C THR A 56 7.50 -2.02 -7.15
N LEU A 57 7.64 -1.64 -5.88
CA LEU A 57 8.69 -0.79 -5.38
C LEU A 57 9.83 -1.63 -4.81
N PHE A 58 11.04 -1.13 -4.95
CA PHE A 58 12.26 -1.85 -4.61
C PHE A 58 13.03 -1.13 -3.50
N VAL A 59 13.64 -1.91 -2.60
CA VAL A 59 14.62 -1.39 -1.62
C VAL A 59 16.00 -1.81 -2.10
N GLN A 60 16.94 -0.87 -2.04
CA GLN A 60 18.34 -1.16 -2.34
C GLN A 60 19.03 -1.72 -1.10
N GLN A 61 19.37 -3.02 -1.12
CA GLN A 61 20.16 -3.66 -0.06
C GLN A 61 21.33 -4.41 -0.69
N ALA A 62 22.54 -4.22 -0.13
CA ALA A 62 23.76 -4.91 -0.56
C ALA A 62 24.05 -4.81 -2.09
N GLY A 63 23.71 -3.68 -2.71
CA GLY A 63 23.92 -3.43 -4.14
C GLY A 63 22.88 -4.08 -5.07
N ALA A 64 21.84 -4.73 -4.53
CA ALA A 64 20.74 -5.31 -5.30
C ALA A 64 19.40 -4.61 -4.99
N TYR A 65 18.52 -4.54 -5.99
CA TYR A 65 17.15 -4.04 -5.86
C TYR A 65 16.21 -5.19 -5.51
N LEU A 66 15.76 -5.24 -4.25
CA LEU A 66 14.84 -6.27 -3.76
C LEU A 66 13.40 -5.77 -3.79
N PRO A 67 12.44 -6.55 -4.32
CA PRO A 67 11.04 -6.16 -4.33
C PRO A 67 10.51 -6.09 -2.90
N ALA A 68 10.00 -4.91 -2.52
CA ALA A 68 9.68 -4.57 -1.14
C ALA A 68 8.17 -4.35 -0.95
N LEU A 69 7.58 -3.48 -1.77
CA LEU A 69 6.20 -3.05 -1.64
C LEU A 69 5.45 -3.17 -2.97
N ARG A 70 4.14 -3.39 -2.92
CA ARG A 70 3.23 -3.33 -4.06
C ARG A 70 2.29 -2.14 -3.93
N VAL A 71 2.15 -1.34 -4.97
CA VAL A 71 1.26 -0.16 -4.96
C VAL A 71 -0.21 -0.60 -5.01
N LYS A 72 -1.01 -0.11 -4.06
CA LYS A 72 -2.46 -0.29 -4.00
C LYS A 72 -3.23 0.96 -4.42
N GLY A 73 -2.64 2.13 -4.23
CA GLY A 73 -3.23 3.40 -4.61
C GLY A 73 -2.17 4.49 -4.70
N LYS A 74 -2.42 5.52 -5.51
CA LYS A 74 -1.51 6.65 -5.69
C LYS A 74 -2.19 8.00 -5.48
N SER A 75 -1.42 8.97 -5.03
CA SER A 75 -1.74 10.40 -5.00
C SER A 75 -0.63 11.16 -5.73
N SER A 76 -0.72 12.49 -5.83
CA SER A 76 0.28 13.30 -6.54
C SER A 76 1.69 13.25 -5.94
N SER A 77 1.81 13.00 -4.63
CA SER A 77 3.08 13.01 -3.88
C SER A 77 3.24 11.86 -2.88
N SER A 78 2.30 10.91 -2.86
CA SER A 78 2.32 9.77 -1.95
C SER A 78 1.75 8.51 -2.56
N LEU A 79 2.30 7.37 -2.20
CA LEU A 79 1.84 6.04 -2.60
C LEU A 79 1.35 5.27 -1.38
N HIS A 80 0.22 4.59 -1.54
CA HIS A 80 -0.29 3.61 -0.59
C HIS A 80 0.09 2.20 -1.07
N CYS A 81 0.80 1.46 -0.24
CA CYS A 81 1.41 0.19 -0.64
C CYS A 81 1.22 -0.91 0.40
N GLU A 82 1.31 -2.16 -0.06
CA GLU A 82 1.36 -3.35 0.78
C GLU A 82 2.74 -3.99 0.75
N ASN A 83 3.23 -4.51 1.88
CA ASN A 83 4.52 -5.20 1.92
C ASN A 83 4.40 -6.61 1.35
N ILE A 84 5.25 -6.90 0.37
CA ILE A 84 5.36 -8.20 -0.32
C ILE A 84 6.70 -8.89 -0.05
N SER A 85 7.61 -8.22 0.67
CA SER A 85 8.90 -8.77 1.04
C SER A 85 8.85 -9.62 2.30
N ALA A 86 9.87 -10.46 2.45
CA ALA A 86 10.08 -11.27 3.66
C ALA A 86 10.75 -10.48 4.80
N PHE A 87 11.06 -9.18 4.62
CA PHE A 87 11.76 -8.36 5.60
C PHE A 87 10.89 -7.21 6.14
N GLU A 88 11.18 -6.78 7.37
CA GLU A 88 10.47 -5.67 8.00
C GLU A 88 11.04 -4.33 7.50
N ILE A 89 10.19 -3.52 6.87
CA ILE A 89 10.51 -2.17 6.40
C ILE A 89 10.23 -1.17 7.52
N LYS A 90 11.17 -0.27 7.80
CA LYS A 90 11.07 0.73 8.85
C LYS A 90 10.72 2.10 8.27
N ARG A 91 10.22 2.97 9.14
CA ARG A 91 9.97 4.38 8.79
C ARG A 91 11.33 5.05 8.51
N GLY A 92 11.42 5.77 7.41
CA GLY A 92 12.66 6.42 6.96
C GLY A 92 13.50 5.59 5.98
N ASP A 93 13.11 4.35 5.66
CA ASP A 93 13.81 3.58 4.63
C ASP A 93 13.61 4.20 3.24
N THR A 94 14.67 4.21 2.44
CA THR A 94 14.65 4.68 1.04
C THR A 94 14.12 3.57 0.14
N ILE A 95 13.11 3.92 -0.68
CA ILE A 95 12.43 3.02 -1.60
C ILE A 95 12.46 3.62 -3.01
N SER A 96 12.81 2.81 -3.99
CA SER A 96 12.90 3.22 -5.39
C SER A 96 11.75 2.63 -6.22
N ALA A 97 11.09 3.48 -7.01
CA ALA A 97 10.12 3.08 -8.02
C ALA A 97 10.81 2.95 -9.39
N LYS A 98 10.45 1.91 -10.16
CA LYS A 98 10.92 1.75 -11.54
C LYS A 98 9.98 2.48 -12.49
N VAL A 99 10.40 3.61 -13.03
CA VAL A 99 9.59 4.44 -13.94
C VAL A 99 10.14 4.32 -15.37
N PRO A 100 9.30 4.13 -16.41
CA PRO A 100 9.77 4.16 -17.79
C PRO A 100 10.24 5.58 -18.16
N LYS A 101 11.49 5.69 -18.58
CA LYS A 101 12.10 6.92 -19.10
C LYS A 101 11.46 7.23 -20.45
N VAL A 102 10.50 8.15 -20.45
CA VAL A 102 10.01 8.75 -21.69
C VAL A 102 11.20 9.50 -22.30
N LYS A 103 11.56 9.16 -23.54
CA LYS A 103 12.54 9.92 -24.32
C LYS A 103 12.00 11.33 -24.48
N GLU A 104 12.54 12.27 -23.72
CA GLU A 104 12.48 13.68 -24.09
C GLU A 104 13.28 13.82 -25.39
N GLU A 105 12.58 14.13 -26.48
CA GLU A 105 13.21 14.57 -27.71
C GLU A 105 13.95 15.88 -27.42
N LYS A 106 15.27 15.79 -27.33
CA LYS A 106 16.17 16.93 -27.51
C LYS A 106 15.81 17.60 -28.84
N LYS A 107 15.19 18.78 -28.79
CA LYS A 107 15.32 19.77 -29.86
C LYS A 107 16.02 20.99 -29.27
N GLU A 108 17.32 20.96 -29.43
CA GLU A 108 18.28 22.02 -29.13
C GLU A 108 18.45 22.80 -30.44
N GLU A 109 17.87 23.99 -30.51
CA GLU A 109 18.36 25.07 -31.37
C GLU A 109 18.50 26.30 -30.47
N GLU A 110 19.74 26.55 -30.08
CA GLU A 110 20.23 27.84 -29.60
C GLU A 110 20.07 28.88 -30.70
N ILE A 111 19.59 30.11 -30.39
CA ILE A 111 20.29 31.39 -30.64
C ILE A 111 19.77 32.43 -29.61
N PRO A 112 20.64 33.34 -29.09
CA PRO A 112 20.46 34.09 -27.84
C PRO A 112 19.64 35.38 -27.96
N PHE A 113 18.98 35.80 -26.87
CA PHE A 113 18.59 37.20 -26.67
C PHE A 113 18.81 37.63 -25.21
N GLU A 114 19.99 38.23 -25.03
CA GLU A 114 20.26 39.50 -24.36
C GLU A 114 19.55 39.85 -23.04
N GLU A 115 20.39 40.07 -22.01
CA GLU A 115 20.04 40.66 -20.72
C GLU A 115 19.27 41.97 -20.86
N THR A 116 18.14 42.07 -20.17
CA THR A 116 17.67 43.36 -19.66
C THR A 116 17.28 43.26 -18.19
N LYS A 117 17.86 44.19 -17.44
CA LYS A 117 17.78 44.40 -16.00
C LYS A 117 16.36 44.59 -15.48
N LYS A 118 16.15 44.04 -14.27
CA LYS A 118 15.45 44.59 -13.10
C LYS A 118 14.44 45.74 -13.34
N GLN A 119 13.18 45.45 -13.03
CA GLN A 119 12.31 46.37 -12.29
C GLN A 119 11.65 45.60 -11.14
N ASP A 120 11.81 46.17 -9.95
CA ASP A 120 11.14 45.81 -8.71
C ASP A 120 9.63 46.12 -8.77
N GLU A 121 8.92 45.60 -7.76
CA GLU A 121 7.58 46.02 -7.28
C GLU A 121 6.34 45.44 -7.96
N THR A 122 5.89 44.29 -7.47
CA THR A 122 4.65 44.27 -6.65
C THR A 122 4.58 42.98 -5.85
N ALA A 123 4.65 43.09 -4.52
CA ALA A 123 4.19 42.03 -3.63
C ALA A 123 2.73 41.69 -3.99
N PRO A 124 2.30 40.42 -3.97
CA PRO A 124 0.89 40.12 -4.08
C PRO A 124 0.21 40.75 -2.87
N VAL A 125 -0.58 41.80 -3.10
CA VAL A 125 -1.52 42.30 -2.12
C VAL A 125 -2.46 41.13 -1.83
N LEU A 126 -2.25 40.45 -0.70
CA LEU A 126 -3.22 39.53 -0.15
C LEU A 126 -4.48 40.33 0.14
N ASP A 127 -5.46 40.20 -0.73
CA ASP A 127 -6.79 40.71 -0.47
C ASP A 127 -7.34 39.95 0.76
N PRO A 128 -7.70 40.63 1.88
CA PRO A 128 -8.13 39.99 3.12
C PRO A 128 -9.32 39.03 2.96
N SER A 129 -10.05 39.15 1.86
CA SER A 129 -11.16 38.29 1.45
C SER A 129 -10.71 36.86 1.10
N THR A 130 -9.54 36.70 0.48
CA THR A 130 -9.04 35.40 -0.01
C THR A 130 -8.42 34.55 1.09
N LEU A 131 -7.76 35.17 2.08
CA LEU A 131 -7.22 34.48 3.25
C LEU A 131 -8.34 33.95 4.15
N ALA A 132 -9.39 34.75 4.36
CA ALA A 132 -10.56 34.35 5.13
C ALA A 132 -11.31 33.17 4.49
N GLU A 133 -11.42 33.14 3.16
CA GLU A 133 -12.06 32.03 2.44
C GLU A 133 -11.23 30.74 2.49
N GLN A 134 -9.89 30.84 2.38
CA GLN A 134 -8.98 29.70 2.54
C GLN A 134 -9.04 29.10 3.95
N GLU A 135 -9.04 29.94 4.99
CA GLU A 135 -9.19 29.48 6.38
C GLU A 135 -10.55 28.80 6.65
N ARG A 136 -11.61 29.23 5.95
CA ARG A 136 -12.95 28.61 6.05
C ARG A 136 -12.97 27.23 5.40
N LEU A 137 -12.42 27.10 4.18
CA LEU A 137 -12.30 25.82 3.47
C LEU A 137 -11.45 24.82 4.28
N GLU A 138 -10.30 25.24 4.81
CA GLU A 138 -9.47 24.38 5.66
C GLU A 138 -10.20 23.94 6.94
N ARG A 139 -11.03 24.81 7.53
CA ARG A 139 -11.81 24.49 8.74
C ARG A 139 -12.90 23.46 8.43
N GLU A 140 -13.58 23.59 7.30
CA GLU A 140 -14.57 22.62 6.83
C GLU A 140 -13.94 21.25 6.53
N GLU A 141 -12.80 21.23 5.85
CA GLU A 141 -12.06 19.98 5.60
C GLU A 141 -11.62 19.28 6.90
N ARG A 142 -11.18 20.05 7.91
CA ARG A 142 -10.85 19.50 9.23
C ARG A 142 -12.07 18.89 9.91
N LEU A 143 -13.22 19.56 9.89
CA LEU A 143 -14.47 19.05 10.46
C LEU A 143 -14.95 17.75 9.78
N VAL A 144 -14.86 17.69 8.45
CA VAL A 144 -15.18 16.47 7.68
C VAL A 144 -14.22 15.33 8.05
N LYS A 145 -12.91 15.61 8.12
CA LYS A 145 -11.89 14.61 8.47
C LYS A 145 -12.07 14.04 9.87
N ASP A 146 -12.41 14.89 10.84
CA ASP A 146 -12.65 14.45 12.21
C ASP A 146 -13.95 13.65 12.33
N SER A 147 -15.00 14.04 11.59
CA SER A 147 -16.24 13.27 11.49
C SER A 147 -16.00 11.87 10.91
N LEU A 148 -15.21 11.76 9.83
CA LEU A 148 -14.85 10.48 9.21
C LEU A 148 -14.02 9.60 10.15
N ARG A 149 -13.08 10.18 10.91
CA ARG A 149 -12.32 9.47 11.93
C ARG A 149 -13.22 8.90 13.02
N GLN A 150 -14.22 9.66 13.44
CA GLN A 150 -15.15 9.25 14.48
C GLN A 150 -16.04 8.10 14.01
N ILE A 151 -16.57 8.18 12.79
CA ILE A 151 -17.32 7.08 12.15
C ILE A 151 -16.46 5.81 12.03
N ALA A 152 -15.18 5.95 11.64
CA ALA A 152 -14.26 4.82 11.55
C ALA A 152 -13.96 4.19 12.92
N LEU A 153 -13.83 5.01 13.96
CA LEU A 153 -13.67 4.57 15.35
C LEU A 153 -14.90 3.80 15.85
N ASP A 154 -16.10 4.33 15.61
CA ASP A 154 -17.36 3.71 16.01
C ASP A 154 -17.57 2.36 15.32
N LYS A 155 -17.29 2.29 14.02
CA LYS A 155 -17.32 1.03 13.27
C LYS A 155 -16.33 0.00 13.84
N LYS A 156 -15.12 0.43 14.19
CA LYS A 156 -14.10 -0.45 14.81
C LYS A 156 -14.50 -0.90 16.22
N ILE A 157 -15.23 -0.08 16.97
CA ILE A 157 -15.77 -0.45 18.29
C ILE A 157 -16.89 -1.47 18.12
N GLU A 158 -17.79 -1.27 17.15
CA GLU A 158 -18.89 -2.18 16.85
C GLU A 158 -18.37 -3.55 16.37
N GLU A 159 -17.38 -3.57 15.49
CA GLU A 159 -16.70 -4.81 15.07
C GLU A 159 -16.05 -5.56 16.24
N ARG A 160 -15.45 -4.84 17.20
CA ARG A 160 -14.89 -5.47 18.42
C ARG A 160 -15.99 -5.98 19.37
N ARG A 161 -17.15 -5.33 19.38
CA ARG A 161 -18.28 -5.70 20.25
C ARG A 161 -19.03 -6.93 19.73
N ASN A 162 -19.05 -7.13 18.40
CA ASN A 162 -19.75 -8.23 17.73
C ASN A 162 -18.86 -9.45 17.44
N GLN A 163 -17.67 -9.54 18.05
CA GLN A 163 -16.80 -10.71 17.91
C GLN A 163 -17.21 -11.80 18.91
N GLY A 164 -18.05 -12.73 18.45
CA GLY A 164 -18.29 -14.00 19.14
C GLY A 164 -16.98 -14.77 19.32
N ARG A 165 -16.72 -15.27 20.53
CA ARG A 165 -15.52 -16.05 20.87
C ARG A 165 -15.93 -17.49 21.17
N GLY A 166 -15.53 -18.40 20.30
CA GLY A 166 -15.63 -19.84 20.51
C GLY A 166 -14.27 -20.46 20.83
N ARG A 167 -14.27 -21.50 21.68
CA ARG A 167 -13.11 -22.38 21.91
C ARG A 167 -13.60 -23.82 21.94
N ILE A 168 -12.88 -24.68 21.22
CA ILE A 168 -13.05 -26.12 21.22
C ILE A 168 -11.75 -26.70 21.77
N SER A 169 -11.83 -27.60 22.75
CA SER A 169 -10.67 -28.31 23.31
C SER A 169 -10.98 -29.79 23.39
N ILE A 170 -10.01 -30.61 23.00
CA ILE A 170 -10.10 -32.07 23.04
C ILE A 170 -8.85 -32.55 23.77
N GLY A 171 -9.04 -33.36 24.80
CA GLY A 171 -7.95 -33.96 25.57
C GLY A 171 -8.15 -35.46 25.68
N MET A 172 -7.07 -36.23 25.58
CA MET A 172 -7.10 -37.68 25.73
C MET A 172 -6.05 -38.09 26.76
N ASN A 173 -6.49 -38.75 27.81
CA ASN A 173 -5.62 -39.34 28.82
C ASN A 173 -5.68 -40.87 28.67
N SER A 174 -4.53 -41.49 28.46
CA SER A 174 -4.41 -42.94 28.33
C SER A 174 -3.46 -43.48 29.38
N ASN A 175 -3.90 -44.53 30.07
CA ASN A 175 -3.07 -45.39 30.90
C ASN A 175 -2.89 -46.72 30.17
N ILE A 176 -1.64 -47.09 29.90
CA ILE A 176 -1.27 -48.29 29.14
C ILE A 176 -0.82 -49.40 30.10
N ASN A 177 -1.20 -49.33 31.38
CA ASN A 177 -0.85 -50.37 32.34
C ASN A 177 -1.52 -51.71 31.95
N LYS A 178 -0.78 -52.81 32.16
CA LYS A 178 -1.12 -54.15 31.65
C LYS A 178 -2.35 -54.77 32.32
N GLU A 179 -2.63 -54.37 33.56
CA GLU A 179 -3.72 -54.93 34.39
C GLU A 179 -5.02 -54.13 34.32
N SER A 180 -4.96 -52.85 33.94
CA SER A 180 -6.13 -51.98 33.86
C SER A 180 -5.86 -50.82 32.90
N PRO A 181 -5.92 -51.07 31.58
CA PRO A 181 -5.83 -50.00 30.61
C PRO A 181 -7.05 -49.08 30.76
N SER A 182 -6.81 -47.76 30.76
CA SER A 182 -7.89 -46.78 30.86
C SER A 182 -7.68 -45.68 29.83
N HIS A 183 -8.73 -45.36 29.09
CA HIS A 183 -8.73 -44.25 28.14
C HIS A 183 -9.87 -43.31 28.53
N ASN A 184 -9.54 -42.02 28.66
CA ASN A 184 -10.51 -40.97 28.92
C ASN A 184 -10.33 -39.89 27.87
N ILE A 185 -11.38 -39.58 27.14
CA ILE A 185 -11.42 -38.50 26.18
C ILE A 185 -12.37 -37.44 26.71
N ARG A 186 -11.89 -36.20 26.81
CA ARG A 186 -12.66 -35.03 27.22
C ARG A 186 -12.85 -34.09 26.05
N TYR A 187 -14.11 -33.73 25.77
CA TYR A 187 -14.47 -32.69 24.83
C TYR A 187 -14.95 -31.47 25.61
N THR A 188 -14.46 -30.29 25.27
CA THR A 188 -14.88 -29.04 25.90
C THR A 188 -15.19 -28.02 24.83
N PHE A 189 -16.43 -27.56 24.82
CA PHE A 189 -16.92 -26.49 23.97
C PHE A 189 -17.27 -25.29 24.85
N SER A 190 -16.73 -24.12 24.52
CA SER A 190 -17.14 -22.87 25.14
C SER A 190 -17.41 -21.82 24.07
N TYR A 191 -18.57 -21.18 24.13
CA TYR A 191 -18.95 -20.07 23.27
C TYR A 191 -19.39 -18.89 24.12
N ARG A 192 -18.90 -17.70 23.78
CA ARG A 192 -19.29 -16.46 24.43
C ARG A 192 -19.49 -15.38 23.40
N ASP A 193 -20.65 -14.75 23.46
CA ASP A 193 -20.97 -13.59 22.65
C ASP A 193 -21.64 -12.52 23.52
N ARG A 194 -21.07 -11.32 23.49
CA ARG A 194 -21.58 -10.19 24.29
C ARG A 194 -22.74 -9.48 23.61
N LYS A 195 -22.85 -9.60 22.29
CA LYS A 195 -23.87 -8.90 21.50
C LYS A 195 -24.12 -9.66 20.20
N ILE A 196 -25.21 -10.43 20.17
CA ILE A 196 -25.59 -11.18 18.97
C ILE A 196 -26.16 -10.20 17.94
N GLY A 197 -25.39 -9.91 16.90
CA GLY A 197 -25.77 -9.00 15.82
C GLY A 197 -26.03 -7.57 16.34
N LYS A 198 -27.21 -7.00 16.04
CA LYS A 198 -27.60 -5.66 16.50
C LYS A 198 -28.39 -5.65 17.81
N THR A 199 -28.66 -6.83 18.38
CA THR A 199 -29.52 -6.97 19.57
C THR A 199 -28.76 -6.63 20.85
N ASN A 200 -29.45 -6.33 21.94
CA ASN A 200 -28.82 -6.19 23.27
C ASN A 200 -28.69 -7.54 24.01
N PHE A 201 -28.79 -8.65 23.28
CA PHE A 201 -28.75 -9.98 23.85
C PHE A 201 -27.33 -10.54 23.85
N SER A 202 -26.92 -11.11 24.99
CA SER A 202 -25.64 -11.79 25.20
C SER A 202 -25.89 -13.27 25.46
N THR A 203 -25.02 -14.15 24.96
CA THR A 203 -25.09 -15.59 25.24
C THR A 203 -23.74 -16.13 25.69
N GLU A 204 -23.79 -17.09 26.61
CA GLU A 204 -22.64 -17.87 27.04
C GLU A 204 -23.06 -19.34 27.12
N SER A 205 -22.26 -20.22 26.53
CA SER A 205 -22.49 -21.65 26.50
C SER A 205 -21.21 -22.38 26.85
N TYR A 206 -21.29 -23.34 27.76
CA TYR A 206 -20.16 -24.15 28.20
C TYR A 206 -20.62 -25.60 28.32
N VAL A 207 -20.06 -26.48 27.49
CA VAL A 207 -20.46 -27.89 27.40
C VAL A 207 -19.21 -28.76 27.49
N VAL A 208 -19.26 -29.78 28.35
CA VAL A 208 -18.17 -30.74 28.55
C VAL A 208 -18.74 -32.15 28.46
N PHE A 209 -18.07 -33.01 27.69
CA PHE A 209 -18.35 -34.44 27.55
C PHE A 209 -17.10 -35.24 27.93
#